data_AF-A0A9D0AV78-F1
#
_entry.id   AF-A0A9D0AV78-F1
#
_cell.length_a   1.000
_cell.length_b   1.000
_cell.length_c   1.000
_cell.angle_alpha   90.00
_cell.angle_beta   90.00
_cell.angle_gamma   90.00
#
_symmetry.space_group_name_H-M   'P 1'
#
loop_
_entity.id
_entity.type
_entity.pdbx_description
1 polymer ?
#
loop_
_entity_poly.entity_id
_entity_poly.type
_entity_poly.pdbx_seq_one_letter_code
_entity_poly.pdbx_strand_id
1 'polypeptide(L)'
;MKHLWLTALLDIAESLRARWFLLYTIVFGSIIVLLFIFGLTESQIMGFTGLTRLLLIYIQLCMAILPIFVLISTVRSVAGDKEAGVFEYLLSLPVSLPAWYWGKVIGRFIVIFVPVFLAMLAA
;
A
#
# COMPACT_ATOMS: atom_id res chain seq x y z
N MET A 1 18.37 10.67 12.84
CA MET A 1 16.89 10.52 12.79
C MET A 1 16.21 11.43 11.75
N LYS A 2 16.67 12.66 11.50
CA LYS A 2 16.07 13.53 10.46
C LYS A 2 16.14 12.94 9.03
N HIS A 3 17.28 12.35 8.66
CA HIS A 3 17.47 11.76 7.32
C HIS A 3 16.56 10.56 7.03
N LEU A 4 16.27 9.72 8.04
CA LEU A 4 15.32 8.60 7.93
C LEU A 4 13.90 9.06 7.58
N TRP A 5 13.45 10.13 8.22
CA TRP A 5 12.10 10.66 7.99
C TRP A 5 11.99 11.36 6.64
N LEU A 6 13.05 12.06 6.23
CA LEU A 6 13.11 12.71 4.93
C LEU A 6 13.09 11.69 3.79
N THR A 7 13.85 10.59 3.89
CA THR A 7 13.81 9.52 2.88
C THR A 7 12.45 8.83 2.83
N ALA A 8 11.81 8.60 3.98
CA ALA A 8 10.45 8.05 4.03
C ALA A 8 9.41 9.00 3.39
N LEU A 9 9.45 10.30 3.68
CA LEU A 9 8.54 11.29 3.10
C LEU A 9 8.71 11.43 1.59
N LEU A 10 9.96 11.39 1.10
CA LEU A 10 10.24 11.39 -0.34
C LEU A 10 9.61 10.18 -1.02
N ASP A 11 9.82 8.99 -0.46
CA ASP A 11 9.27 7.74 -0.99
C ASP A 11 7.72 7.74 -0.98
N ILE A 12 7.10 8.26 0.08
CA ILE A 12 5.64 8.44 0.16
C ILE A 12 5.15 9.41 -0.91
N ALA A 13 5.79 10.57 -1.05
CA ALA A 13 5.39 11.60 -2.02
C ALA A 13 5.52 11.09 -3.47
N GLU A 14 6.58 10.35 -3.76
CA GLU A 14 6.78 9.71 -5.07
C GLU A 14 5.71 8.65 -5.35
N SER A 15 5.39 7.84 -4.34
CA SER A 15 4.34 6.83 -4.43
C SER A 15 2.97 7.41 -4.70
N LEU A 16 2.60 8.47 -3.97
CA LEU A 16 1.31 9.15 -4.12
C LEU A 16 1.16 9.82 -5.49
N ARG A 17 2.27 10.27 -6.09
CA ARG A 17 2.28 10.85 -7.45
C ARG A 17 2.21 9.80 -8.55
N ALA A 18 2.48 8.53 -8.26
CA ALA A 18 2.43 7.48 -9.27
C ALA A 18 0.98 7.25 -9.72
N ARG A 19 0.71 7.43 -11.02
CA ARG A 19 -0.63 7.14 -11.61
C ARG A 19 -1.12 5.72 -11.33
N TRP A 20 -0.18 4.77 -11.26
CA TRP A 20 -0.44 3.38 -10.91
C TRP A 20 -0.91 3.17 -9.47
N PHE A 21 -0.44 4.01 -8.54
CA PHE A 21 -0.90 3.97 -7.14
C PHE A 21 -2.36 4.41 -7.02
N LEU A 22 -2.74 5.46 -7.77
CA LEU A 22 -4.12 5.93 -7.81
C LEU A 22 -5.06 4.87 -8.41
N LEU A 23 -4.67 4.26 -9.54
CA LEU A 23 -5.41 3.15 -10.14
C LEU A 23 -5.60 1.99 -9.15
N TYR A 24 -4.54 1.59 -8.45
CA TYR A 24 -4.62 0.55 -7.43
C TYR A 24 -5.62 0.91 -6.31
N THR A 25 -5.51 2.12 -5.76
CA THR A 25 -6.38 2.59 -4.68
C THR A 25 -7.86 2.58 -5.10
N ILE A 26 -8.16 3.03 -6.32
CA ILE A 26 -9.52 3.06 -6.87
C ILE A 26 -10.04 1.64 -7.10
N VAL A 27 -9.27 0.76 -7.73
CA VAL A 27 -9.70 -0.61 -8.06
C VAL A 27 -9.87 -1.44 -6.79
N PHE A 28 -8.90 -1.39 -5.88
CA PHE A 28 -9.01 -2.11 -4.62
C PHE A 28 -10.15 -1.55 -3.77
N GLY A 29 -10.23 -0.23 -3.62
CA GLY A 29 -11.30 0.43 -2.87
C GLY A 29 -12.68 0.12 -3.42
N SER A 30 -12.87 0.12 -4.74
CA SER A 30 -14.16 -0.22 -5.34
C SER A 30 -14.56 -1.67 -5.08
N ILE A 31 -13.61 -2.61 -5.15
CA ILE A 31 -13.87 -4.02 -4.81
C ILE A 31 -14.30 -4.17 -3.35
N ILE A 32 -13.64 -3.46 -2.41
CA ILE A 32 -14.01 -3.50 -0.99
C ILE A 32 -15.42 -2.93 -0.77
N VAL A 33 -15.71 -1.75 -1.33
CA VAL A 33 -17.03 -1.12 -1.19
C VAL A 33 -18.13 -2.02 -1.76
N LEU A 34 -17.91 -2.62 -2.95
CA LEU A 34 -18.87 -3.56 -3.54
C LEU A 34 -19.06 -4.79 -2.65
N LEU A 35 -17.96 -5.36 -2.12
CA LEU A 35 -18.02 -6.50 -1.22
C LEU A 35 -18.83 -6.20 0.03
N PHE A 36 -18.71 -5.01 0.61
CA PHE A 36 -19.51 -4.58 1.75
C PHE A 36 -20.99 -4.40 1.39
N ILE A 37 -21.29 -3.72 0.27
CA ILE A 37 -22.68 -3.53 -0.18
C ILE A 37 -23.39 -4.88 -0.40
N PHE A 38 -22.77 -5.80 -1.15
CA PHE A 38 -23.35 -7.11 -1.41
C PHE A 38 -23.37 -8.00 -0.15
N GLY A 39 -22.29 -7.98 0.63
CA GLY A 39 -22.15 -8.79 1.84
C GLY A 39 -23.15 -8.41 2.94
N LEU A 40 -23.42 -7.11 3.12
CA LEU A 40 -24.44 -6.61 4.06
C LEU A 40 -25.87 -6.89 3.56
N THR A 41 -26.10 -6.90 2.26
CA THR A 41 -27.42 -7.20 1.67
C THR A 41 -27.80 -8.66 1.90
N GLU A 42 -26.86 -9.60 1.72
CA GLU A 42 -27.10 -11.02 2.04
C GLU A 42 -27.24 -11.27 3.56
N SER A 43 -26.59 -10.45 4.41
CA SER A 43 -26.61 -10.67 5.86
C SER A 43 -27.96 -10.37 6.51
N GLN A 44 -28.85 -9.61 5.86
CA GLN A 44 -30.18 -9.27 6.38
C GLN A 44 -31.07 -10.52 6.59
N ILE A 45 -30.81 -11.61 5.86
CA ILE A 45 -31.61 -12.85 5.92
C ILE A 45 -31.02 -13.87 6.91
N MET A 46 -29.73 -13.74 7.27
CA MET A 46 -28.98 -14.71 8.09
C MET A 46 -28.30 -14.13 9.34
N GLY A 47 -28.48 -12.83 9.63
CA GLY A 47 -28.29 -12.12 10.92
C GLY A 47 -26.88 -12.09 11.54
N PHE A 48 -26.14 -13.20 11.54
CA PHE A 48 -24.87 -13.39 12.26
C PHE A 48 -23.80 -14.15 11.44
N THR A 49 -24.17 -14.99 10.47
CA THR A 49 -23.19 -15.72 9.63
C THR A 49 -22.65 -14.88 8.46
N GLY A 50 -23.37 -13.83 8.05
CA GLY A 50 -22.99 -12.97 6.92
C GLY A 50 -21.71 -12.16 7.17
N LEU A 51 -21.51 -11.64 8.38
CA LEU A 51 -20.32 -10.84 8.73
C LEU A 51 -19.04 -11.67 8.74
N THR A 52 -19.07 -12.89 9.29
CA THR A 52 -17.91 -13.79 9.27
C THR A 52 -17.53 -14.15 7.83
N ARG A 53 -18.52 -14.44 6.97
CA ARG A 53 -18.28 -14.70 5.55
C ARG A 53 -17.66 -13.49 4.85
N LEU A 54 -18.20 -12.29 5.08
CA LEU A 54 -17.70 -11.03 4.51
C LEU A 54 -16.24 -10.80 4.90
N LEU A 55 -15.91 -10.90 6.20
CA LEU A 55 -14.55 -10.73 6.69
C LEU A 55 -13.59 -11.79 6.14
N LEU A 56 -14.02 -13.05 6.01
CA LEU A 56 -13.19 -14.11 5.43
C LEU A 56 -12.87 -13.84 3.95
N ILE A 57 -13.84 -13.38 3.16
CA ILE A 57 -13.63 -13.02 1.75
C ILE A 57 -12.72 -11.79 1.67
N TYR A 58 -12.93 -10.79 2.52
CA TYR A 58 -12.07 -9.61 2.62
C TYR A 58 -10.61 -9.97 2.92
N ILE A 59 -10.37 -10.81 3.92
CA ILE A 59 -9.02 -11.26 4.30
C ILE A 59 -8.37 -12.05 3.16
N GLN A 60 -9.12 -12.94 2.50
CA GLN A 60 -8.61 -13.69 1.33
C GLN A 60 -8.23 -12.75 0.17
N LEU A 61 -9.05 -11.75 -0.10
CA LEU A 61 -8.78 -10.74 -1.12
C LEU A 61 -7.50 -9.96 -0.80
N CYS A 62 -7.33 -9.55 0.46
CA CYS A 62 -6.11 -8.90 0.93
C CYS A 62 -4.88 -9.80 0.78
N MET A 63 -4.99 -11.08 1.19
CA MET A 63 -3.89 -12.04 1.06
C MET A 63 -3.47 -12.30 -0.39
N ALA A 64 -4.40 -12.23 -1.35
CA ALA A 64 -4.10 -12.44 -2.76
C ALA A 64 -3.49 -11.18 -3.41
N ILE A 65 -4.08 -10.01 -3.17
CA ILE A 65 -3.74 -8.78 -3.91
C ILE A 65 -2.54 -8.06 -3.30
N LEU A 66 -2.47 -7.97 -1.96
CA LEU A 66 -1.43 -7.16 -1.30
C LEU A 66 0.00 -7.61 -1.65
N PRO A 67 0.36 -8.92 -1.62
CA PRO A 67 1.73 -9.33 -1.92
C PRO A 67 2.18 -8.94 -3.33
N ILE A 68 1.29 -9.09 -4.31
CA ILE A 68 1.55 -8.72 -5.71
C ILE A 68 1.79 -7.21 -5.81
N PHE A 69 0.94 -6.42 -5.14
CA PHE A 69 1.09 -4.97 -5.11
C PHE A 69 2.39 -4.53 -4.43
N VAL A 70 2.73 -5.12 -3.28
CA VAL A 70 3.99 -4.86 -2.56
C VAL A 70 5.18 -5.16 -3.45
N LEU A 71 5.19 -6.30 -4.15
CA LEU A 71 6.30 -6.68 -5.03
C LEU A 71 6.44 -5.71 -6.20
N ILE A 72 5.35 -5.41 -6.91
CA ILE A 72 5.40 -4.52 -8.09
C ILE A 72 5.84 -3.10 -7.68
N SER A 73 5.27 -2.57 -6.60
CA SER A 73 5.61 -1.20 -6.14
C SER A 73 7.03 -1.12 -5.59
N THR A 74 7.48 -2.12 -4.85
CA THR A 74 8.84 -2.17 -4.28
C THR A 74 9.89 -2.36 -5.36
N VAL A 75 9.67 -3.26 -6.33
CA VAL A 75 10.63 -3.47 -7.43
C VAL A 75 10.79 -2.19 -8.25
N ARG A 76 9.70 -1.54 -8.65
CA ARG A 76 9.78 -0.29 -9.42
C ARG A 76 10.50 0.83 -8.67
N SER A 77 10.26 0.96 -7.37
CA SER A 77 10.93 1.97 -6.57
C SER A 77 12.41 1.64 -6.33
N VAL A 78 12.74 0.42 -5.91
CA VAL A 78 14.12 0.06 -5.53
C VAL A 78 15.01 -0.15 -6.75
N ALA A 79 14.52 -0.86 -7.77
CA ALA A 79 15.27 -1.04 -9.01
C ALA A 79 15.33 0.26 -9.81
N GLY A 80 14.24 1.04 -9.85
CA GLY A 80 14.22 2.34 -10.53
C GLY A 80 15.25 3.33 -9.98
N ASP A 81 15.39 3.43 -8.65
CA ASP A 81 16.40 4.30 -8.04
C ASP A 81 17.84 3.85 -8.32
N LYS A 82 18.05 2.55 -8.50
CA LYS A 82 19.36 1.99 -8.86
C LYS A 82 19.68 2.23 -10.33
N GLU A 83 18.73 2.01 -11.22
CA GLU A 83 18.87 2.20 -12.66
C GLU A 83 19.03 3.68 -13.04
N ALA A 84 18.39 4.59 -12.29
CA ALA A 84 18.48 6.04 -12.50
C ALA A 84 19.73 6.69 -11.86
N GLY A 85 20.58 5.92 -11.17
CA GLY A 85 21.76 6.45 -10.46
C GLY A 85 21.43 7.30 -9.22
N VAL A 86 20.15 7.41 -8.85
CA VAL A 86 19.67 8.18 -7.68
C VAL A 86 20.23 7.60 -6.39
N PHE A 87 20.41 6.27 -6.33
CA PHE A 87 21.03 5.60 -5.19
C PHE A 87 22.47 6.10 -4.92
N GLU A 88 23.28 6.22 -5.96
CA GLU A 88 24.67 6.69 -5.86
C GLU A 88 24.71 8.19 -5.52
N TYR A 89 23.79 8.97 -6.11
CA TYR A 89 23.63 10.39 -5.79
C TYR A 89 23.24 10.61 -4.32
N LEU A 90 22.29 9.85 -3.77
CA LEU A 90 21.85 9.96 -2.37
C LEU A 90 22.93 9.55 -1.37
N LEU A 91 23.85 8.66 -1.75
CA LEU A 91 24.99 8.26 -0.92
C LEU A 91 26.16 9.26 -0.97
N SER A 92 26.20 10.13 -2.00
CA SER A 92 27.16 11.25 -2.04
C SER A 92 26.81 12.36 -1.03
N LEU A 93 25.53 12.42 -0.63
CA LEU A 93 25.03 13.23 0.47
C LEU A 93 25.33 12.53 1.80
N PRO A 94 25.36 13.24 2.96
CA PRO A 94 25.64 12.65 4.27
C PRO A 94 24.46 11.79 4.79
N VAL A 95 24.08 10.76 4.03
CA VAL A 95 23.00 9.81 4.32
C VAL A 95 23.62 8.43 4.49
N SER A 96 23.38 7.80 5.63
CA SER A 96 23.88 6.45 5.89
C SER A 96 23.05 5.40 5.14
N LEU A 97 23.71 4.33 4.64
CA LEU A 97 23.05 3.17 4.02
C LEU A 97 21.84 2.63 4.82
N PRO A 98 21.95 2.38 6.14
CA PRO A 98 20.79 1.91 6.92
C PRO A 98 19.67 2.95 6.99
N ALA A 99 19.96 4.26 6.94
CA ALA A 99 18.93 5.29 6.94
C ALA A 99 18.12 5.31 5.63
N TRP A 100 18.74 4.96 4.50
CA TRP A 100 18.04 4.84 3.24
C TRP A 100 17.12 3.60 3.21
N TYR A 101 17.64 2.43 3.58
CA TYR A 101 16.85 1.19 3.59
C TYR A 101 15.67 1.26 4.54
N TRP A 102 15.88 1.69 5.79
CA TRP A 102 14.79 1.79 6.77
C TRP A 102 13.77 2.87 6.40
N GLY A 103 14.21 4.00 5.83
CA GLY A 103 13.32 5.04 5.35
C GLY A 103 12.38 4.53 4.24
N LYS A 104 12.92 3.80 3.26
CA LYS A 104 12.10 3.17 2.21
C LYS A 104 11.13 2.14 2.74
N VAL A 105 11.56 1.27 3.65
CA VAL A 105 10.68 0.24 4.23
C VAL A 105 9.50 0.90 4.94
N ILE A 106 9.75 1.94 5.75
CA ILE A 106 8.69 2.68 6.45
C ILE A 106 7.76 3.40 5.46
N GLY A 107 8.33 4.09 4.46
CA GLY A 107 7.57 4.77 3.42
C GLY A 107 6.63 3.80 2.68
N ARG A 108 7.13 2.64 2.27
CA ARG A 108 6.34 1.62 1.59
C ARG A 108 5.27 1.00 2.47
N PHE A 109 5.59 0.72 3.74
CA PHE A 109 4.59 0.22 4.67
C PHE A 109 3.41 1.19 4.79
N ILE A 110 3.67 2.49 4.94
CA ILE A 110 2.61 3.50 5.00
C ILE A 110 1.80 3.52 3.68
N VAL A 111 2.48 3.59 2.54
CA VAL A 111 1.84 3.66 1.21
C VAL A 111 0.93 2.46 0.94
N ILE A 112 1.34 1.25 1.33
CA ILE A 112 0.57 0.03 1.07
C ILE A 112 -0.65 -0.07 1.99
N PHE A 113 -0.50 0.31 3.26
CA PHE A 113 -1.60 0.20 4.23
C PHE A 113 -2.64 1.31 4.10
N VAL A 114 -2.25 2.51 3.65
CA VAL A 114 -3.18 3.65 3.51
C VAL A 114 -4.41 3.32 2.66
N PRO A 115 -4.30 2.76 1.44
CA PRO A 115 -5.46 2.36 0.64
C PRO A 115 -6.36 1.33 1.32
N VAL A 116 -5.77 0.39 2.06
CA VAL A 116 -6.51 -0.66 2.77
C VAL A 116 -7.35 -0.08 3.90
N PHE A 117 -6.75 0.79 4.72
CA PHE A 117 -7.47 1.47 5.79
C PHE A 117 -8.51 2.46 5.25
N LEU A 118 -8.19 3.20 4.20
CA LEU A 118 -9.15 4.12 3.56
C LEU A 118 -10.34 3.36 2.97
N ALA A 119 -10.11 2.20 2.34
CA ALA A 119 -11.17 1.36 1.81
C ALA A 119 -12.07 0.81 2.92
N MET A 120 -11.51 0.41 4.07
CA MET A 120 -12.31 -0.02 5.23
C MET A 120 -13.08 1.13 5.89
N LEU A 121 -12.53 2.35 5.92
CA LEU A 121 -13.22 3.50 6.50
C LEU A 121 -14.34 4.04 5.60
N ALA A 122 -14.22 3.85 4.29
CA ALA A 122 -15.19 4.33 3.30
C ALA A 122 -16.33 3.33 3.03
N ALA A 123 -16.17 2.06 3.40
CA ALA A 123 -17.15 0.98 3.23
C ALA A 123 -18.08 0.87 4.44
#